data_AF-A0A2N0WMI1-F1
#
_entry.id   AF-A0A2N0WMI1-F1
#
_cell.length_a   1.000
_cell.length_b   1.000
_cell.length_c   1.000
_cell.angle_alpha   90.00
_cell.angle_beta   90.00
_cell.angle_gamma   90.00
#
_symmetry.space_group_name_H-M   'P 1'
#
loop_
_entity.id
_entity.type
_entity.pdbx_description
1 polymer ?
#
loop_
_entity_poly.entity_id
_entity_poly.type
_entity_poly.pdbx_seq_one_letter_code
_entity_poly.pdbx_strand_id
1 'polypeptide(L)'
;MNEVALFFTKVSSSPLTHQHRSVAPESDLVRYTAVFAIPTPITDDSGIAHAIEHLIFRRSTRFPNPSTLFKINALASVKINASTTDGITYYFCQSDYIDDFLLAFDYLVSNIFSPTFSRQDLPFEVHGSGGKGVIFRELQALEKTIKFRNTALSYTQLLSLDSSNQRISLYGGISDKLTNITVDKLTEYYQTHYRPERVTLYTELAEVKPSDSFNKIIHLLQNALTQRDCFNERLPEKNDEEKQSILKESVCTELNDTLLTSCWIPVSYITTIKQNYCVIKGFDVKDQLQVLPFDETKNGAEQFALRFIHQSNLSKNIDSIISYLVDILEQEGEKATLSENNNINSTKQQDQVSHIMKWHINALRNTTGSQPSKLEVTSTKIYQQAVLSMTKPAAQTPTSLSSLYDNGRGFPASFLVCNKQGSHYSADINSLSYPKAPPQQIPRLFSPLKQAIKTELDKSSILFNKQTSKDLFIEQVLGCYDKDHFLLCFSVKNQHAVKVTVLSYLLAGSSQLLAPRLAGLCYATDIRFLKGENALYIYTAFDINPQNRISSVLEGLTSLQQDTDYLKHYLLSAKDKLAKELVSTHETDSIDLSVSDIQEMIKELVIIIKNNTTNIKGLHDTAIYNHRSYTT
;
A
#
# COMPACT_ATOMS: atom_id res chain seq x y z
N MET A 1 -0.55 -16.89 -34.48
CA MET A 1 0.31 -15.72 -34.70
C MET A 1 -0.60 -14.55 -35.02
N ASN A 2 -1.02 -13.77 -34.01
CA ASN A 2 -1.62 -12.46 -34.24
C ASN A 2 -0.61 -11.45 -33.70
N GLU A 3 0.00 -10.69 -34.60
CA GLU A 3 0.99 -9.67 -34.26
C GLU A 3 0.35 -8.63 -33.33
N VAL A 4 0.82 -8.61 -32.09
CA VAL A 4 0.63 -7.48 -31.17
C VAL A 4 1.48 -6.34 -31.72
N ALA A 5 0.86 -5.40 -32.42
CA ALA A 5 1.56 -4.21 -32.87
C ALA A 5 1.88 -3.31 -31.65
N LEU A 6 3.11 -3.41 -31.16
CA LEU A 6 3.69 -2.44 -30.22
C LEU A 6 3.96 -1.14 -30.98
N PHE A 7 3.06 -0.17 -30.87
CA PHE A 7 3.24 1.15 -31.45
C PHE A 7 4.02 2.06 -30.49
N PHE A 8 5.33 2.13 -30.67
CA PHE A 8 6.18 3.11 -29.97
C PHE A 8 5.90 4.52 -30.49
N THR A 9 5.06 5.27 -29.76
CA THR A 9 4.80 6.68 -30.09
C THR A 9 5.44 7.54 -29.03
N LYS A 10 6.63 8.09 -29.30
CA LYS A 10 7.20 9.14 -28.46
C LYS A 10 6.34 10.39 -28.66
N VAL A 11 5.63 10.82 -27.61
CA VAL A 11 4.83 12.05 -27.65
C VAL A 11 5.78 13.22 -27.92
N SER A 12 5.65 13.83 -29.09
CA SER A 12 6.60 14.83 -29.62
C SER A 12 6.58 16.19 -28.89
N SER A 13 5.78 16.34 -27.84
CA SER A 13 5.58 17.61 -27.11
C SER A 13 5.73 17.51 -25.60
N SER A 14 6.14 16.36 -25.05
CA SER A 14 6.32 16.19 -23.60
C SER A 14 7.78 15.87 -23.25
N PRO A 15 8.35 16.48 -22.18
CA PRO A 15 9.67 16.11 -21.68
C PRO A 15 9.75 14.66 -21.17
N LEU A 16 8.63 14.04 -20.80
CA LEU A 16 8.61 12.66 -20.30
C LEU A 16 8.60 11.62 -21.42
N THR A 17 9.10 10.42 -21.11
CA THR A 17 9.04 9.29 -22.04
C THR A 17 7.68 8.60 -21.93
N HIS A 18 6.87 8.58 -22.99
CA HIS A 18 5.60 7.86 -23.03
C HIS A 18 5.71 6.66 -23.97
N GLN A 19 5.37 5.48 -23.44
CA GLN A 19 5.25 4.24 -24.19
C GLN A 19 3.80 3.78 -24.16
N HIS A 20 3.22 3.59 -25.35
CA HIS A 20 1.83 3.21 -25.50
C HIS A 20 1.73 1.86 -26.20
N ARG A 21 0.79 1.03 -25.74
CA ARG A 21 0.46 -0.24 -26.36
C ARG A 21 -1.06 -0.30 -26.53
N SER A 22 -1.49 -0.54 -27.76
CA SER A 22 -2.87 -0.91 -28.04
C SER A 22 -2.98 -2.43 -27.92
N VAL A 23 -3.97 -2.90 -27.17
CA VAL A 23 -4.24 -4.34 -27.02
C VAL A 23 -5.59 -4.63 -27.65
N ALA A 24 -5.77 -5.81 -28.25
CA ALA A 24 -7.11 -6.23 -28.65
C ALA A 24 -7.99 -6.35 -27.40
N PRO A 25 -9.31 -6.06 -27.47
CA PRO A 25 -10.22 -6.32 -26.37
C PRO A 25 -10.31 -7.84 -26.13
N GLU A 26 -9.45 -8.37 -25.27
CA GLU A 26 -9.51 -9.74 -24.76
C GLU A 26 -10.34 -9.76 -23.47
N SER A 27 -11.07 -10.85 -23.22
CA SER A 27 -12.05 -10.94 -22.12
C SER A 27 -11.46 -10.87 -20.72
N ASP A 28 -10.16 -11.03 -20.57
CA ASP A 28 -9.50 -11.28 -19.28
C ASP A 28 -8.58 -10.12 -18.85
N LEU A 29 -8.45 -9.08 -19.67
CA LEU A 29 -7.56 -7.94 -19.45
C LEU A 29 -8.35 -6.70 -19.04
N VAL A 30 -7.80 -5.92 -18.11
CA VAL A 30 -8.35 -4.60 -17.77
C VAL A 30 -8.19 -3.68 -18.98
N ARG A 31 -9.25 -2.95 -19.34
CA ARG A 31 -9.27 -2.21 -20.62
C ARG A 31 -8.31 -1.02 -20.66
N TYR A 32 -8.13 -0.34 -19.54
CA TYR A 32 -7.30 0.85 -19.46
C TYR A 32 -6.33 0.76 -18.29
N THR A 33 -5.04 0.77 -18.58
CA THR A 33 -3.96 0.71 -17.59
C THR A 33 -2.94 1.80 -17.86
N ALA A 34 -2.50 2.51 -16.80
CA ALA A 34 -1.38 3.43 -16.84
C ALA A 34 -0.41 3.15 -15.70
N VAL A 35 0.90 3.21 -15.98
CA VAL A 35 1.98 3.03 -14.99
C VAL A 35 3.04 4.11 -15.22
N PHE A 36 3.29 4.94 -14.21
CA PHE A 36 4.41 5.86 -14.15
C PHE A 36 5.57 5.17 -13.43
N ALA A 37 6.73 5.06 -14.08
CA ALA A 37 7.98 4.61 -13.48
C ALA A 37 8.88 5.83 -13.25
N ILE A 38 9.29 6.05 -12.01
CA ILE A 38 10.07 7.22 -11.60
C ILE A 38 11.35 6.74 -10.90
N PRO A 39 12.54 7.03 -11.44
CA PRO A 39 13.79 6.68 -10.78
C PRO A 39 13.99 7.50 -9.50
N THR A 40 13.93 6.82 -8.36
CA THR A 40 14.02 7.32 -6.99
C THR A 40 15.19 6.63 -6.28
N PRO A 41 16.43 7.09 -6.50
CA PRO A 41 17.63 6.51 -5.88
C PRO A 41 17.53 6.48 -4.35
N ILE A 42 18.01 5.38 -3.76
CA ILE A 42 17.97 5.14 -2.32
C ILE A 42 19.40 5.18 -1.77
N THR A 43 19.73 6.25 -1.04
CA THR A 43 21.10 6.47 -0.52
C THR A 43 21.22 6.22 0.98
N ASP A 44 20.10 6.12 1.70
CA ASP A 44 20.06 5.89 3.15
C ASP A 44 18.82 5.08 3.58
N ASP A 45 18.67 4.82 4.88
CA ASP A 45 17.50 4.14 5.47
C ASP A 45 16.45 5.13 6.00
N SER A 46 16.44 6.38 5.54
CA SER A 46 15.48 7.38 6.03
C SER A 46 14.04 7.01 5.68
N GLY A 47 13.83 6.31 4.56
CA GLY A 47 12.52 6.06 3.98
C GLY A 47 11.96 7.25 3.18
N ILE A 48 12.81 8.20 2.74
CA ILE A 48 12.34 9.41 2.04
C ILE A 48 11.57 9.12 0.75
N ALA A 49 12.00 8.14 -0.05
CA ALA A 49 11.30 7.75 -1.27
C ALA A 49 9.91 7.17 -0.97
N HIS A 50 9.82 6.31 0.06
CA HIS A 50 8.58 5.75 0.57
C HIS A 50 7.65 6.83 1.14
N ALA A 51 8.20 7.83 1.85
CA ALA A 51 7.43 8.96 2.34
C ALA A 51 6.83 9.80 1.21
N ILE A 52 7.58 10.06 0.14
CA ILE A 52 7.06 10.76 -1.05
C ILE A 52 5.96 9.94 -1.73
N GLU A 53 6.11 8.62 -1.84
CA GLU A 53 5.06 7.72 -2.36
C GLU A 53 3.71 7.96 -1.67
N HIS A 54 3.70 7.99 -0.35
CA HIS A 54 2.49 8.25 0.43
C HIS A 54 2.01 9.69 0.31
N LEU A 55 2.92 10.66 0.41
CA LEU A 55 2.56 12.09 0.45
C LEU A 55 2.08 12.63 -0.89
N ILE A 56 2.50 12.03 -2.02
CA ILE A 56 1.92 12.32 -3.33
C ILE A 56 0.43 12.00 -3.34
N PHE A 57 -0.01 10.93 -2.68
CA PHE A 57 -1.44 10.62 -2.56
C PHE A 57 -2.21 11.45 -1.54
N ARG A 58 -1.52 12.26 -0.72
CA ARG A 58 -2.21 13.14 0.24
C ARG A 58 -2.82 14.32 -0.47
N ARG A 59 -2.01 15.14 -1.16
CA ARG A 59 -2.47 16.43 -1.67
C ARG A 59 -1.71 16.87 -2.91
N SER A 60 -2.43 17.58 -3.77
CA SER A 60 -1.88 18.39 -4.84
C SER A 60 -2.62 19.71 -4.95
N THR A 61 -2.10 20.60 -5.80
CA THR A 61 -2.76 21.87 -6.11
C THR A 61 -4.20 21.66 -6.61
N ARG A 62 -4.42 20.64 -7.44
CA ARG A 62 -5.74 20.29 -7.99
C ARG A 62 -6.60 19.49 -7.01
N PHE A 63 -6.00 18.60 -6.22
CA PHE A 63 -6.68 17.76 -5.25
C PHE A 63 -6.15 18.02 -3.82
N PRO A 64 -6.61 19.09 -3.15
CA PRO A 64 -6.06 19.50 -1.85
C PRO A 64 -6.56 18.67 -0.66
N ASN A 65 -7.54 17.78 -0.87
CA ASN A 65 -8.16 17.03 0.22
C ASN A 65 -7.45 15.66 0.44
N PRO A 66 -6.99 15.35 1.67
CA PRO A 66 -6.24 14.13 1.99
C PRO A 66 -7.03 12.82 1.85
N SER A 67 -8.36 12.90 1.74
CA SER A 67 -9.22 11.72 1.55
C SER A 67 -9.48 11.36 0.09
N THR A 68 -8.97 12.14 -0.88
CA THR A 68 -9.38 12.04 -2.29
C THR A 68 -9.08 10.67 -2.90
N LEU A 69 -7.89 10.10 -2.67
CA LEU A 69 -7.53 8.75 -3.15
C LEU A 69 -8.57 7.71 -2.72
N PHE A 70 -8.86 7.66 -1.42
CA PHE A 70 -9.77 6.68 -0.83
C PHE A 70 -11.18 6.83 -1.40
N LYS A 71 -11.62 8.08 -1.56
CA LYS A 71 -12.93 8.40 -2.12
C LYS A 71 -13.07 7.95 -3.57
N ILE A 72 -12.05 8.20 -4.41
CA ILE A 72 -12.04 7.77 -5.82
C ILE A 72 -12.07 6.23 -5.89
N ASN A 73 -11.19 5.54 -5.16
CA ASN A 73 -11.16 4.08 -5.11
C ASN A 73 -12.48 3.47 -4.57
N ALA A 74 -13.17 4.17 -3.66
CA ALA A 74 -14.45 3.72 -3.12
C ALA A 74 -15.61 3.91 -4.10
N LEU A 75 -15.68 5.04 -4.81
CA LEU A 75 -16.88 5.46 -5.56
C LEU A 75 -16.78 5.33 -7.08
N ALA A 76 -15.58 5.12 -7.65
CA ALA A 76 -15.37 4.82 -9.07
C ALA A 76 -14.91 3.37 -9.25
N SER A 77 -15.12 2.81 -10.44
CA SER A 77 -14.66 1.47 -10.82
C SER A 77 -13.19 1.51 -11.25
N VAL A 78 -12.31 1.92 -10.34
CA VAL A 78 -10.86 2.05 -10.56
C VAL A 78 -10.02 1.37 -9.48
N LYS A 79 -8.77 1.09 -9.82
CA LYS A 79 -7.70 0.78 -8.88
C LYS A 79 -6.60 1.83 -9.06
N ILE A 80 -6.29 2.60 -8.01
CA ILE A 80 -5.14 3.50 -7.94
C ILE A 80 -4.22 3.03 -6.82
N ASN A 81 -2.93 2.85 -7.11
CA ASN A 81 -1.96 2.40 -6.13
C ASN A 81 -0.52 2.79 -6.54
N ALA A 82 0.44 2.53 -5.65
CA ALA A 82 1.85 2.72 -5.91
C ALA A 82 2.70 1.57 -5.33
N SER A 83 3.97 1.55 -5.71
CA SER A 83 4.97 0.65 -5.13
C SER A 83 6.36 1.23 -5.29
N THR A 84 7.06 1.43 -4.17
CA THR A 84 8.50 1.72 -4.16
C THR A 84 9.32 0.44 -4.08
N THR A 85 10.34 0.38 -4.92
CA THR A 85 11.35 -0.67 -5.00
C THR A 85 12.74 -0.04 -4.96
N ASP A 86 13.81 -0.86 -4.97
CA ASP A 86 15.18 -0.34 -4.98
C ASP A 86 15.43 0.54 -6.21
N GLY A 87 15.54 1.85 -5.98
CA GLY A 87 15.84 2.85 -6.98
C GLY A 87 14.67 3.33 -7.86
N ILE A 88 13.45 2.78 -7.71
CA ILE A 88 12.29 3.13 -8.56
C ILE A 88 10.99 3.11 -7.76
N THR A 89 10.18 4.17 -7.91
CA THR A 89 8.78 4.20 -7.46
C THR A 89 7.84 4.14 -8.67
N TYR A 90 6.85 3.26 -8.58
CA TYR A 90 5.79 3.12 -9.57
C TYR A 90 4.48 3.69 -9.04
N TYR A 91 3.77 4.46 -9.86
CA TYR A 91 2.38 4.87 -9.59
C TYR A 91 1.50 4.36 -10.72
N PHE A 92 0.34 3.79 -10.42
CA PHE A 92 -0.48 3.20 -11.47
C PHE A 92 -1.98 3.32 -11.21
N CYS A 93 -2.73 3.36 -12.30
CA CYS A 93 -4.17 3.28 -12.28
C CYS A 93 -4.72 2.32 -13.34
N GLN A 94 -5.83 1.66 -13.02
CA GLN A 94 -6.51 0.72 -13.92
C GLN A 94 -8.03 0.89 -13.84
N SER A 95 -8.74 0.71 -14.96
CA SER A 95 -10.20 0.62 -15.00
C SER A 95 -10.66 -0.07 -16.30
N ASP A 96 -11.84 -0.69 -16.26
CA ASP A 96 -12.55 -1.14 -17.46
C ASP A 96 -13.39 -0.03 -18.13
N TYR A 97 -13.51 1.12 -17.48
CA TYR A 97 -14.36 2.24 -17.88
C TYR A 97 -13.51 3.48 -18.12
N ILE A 98 -13.59 4.06 -19.32
CA ILE A 98 -12.72 5.15 -19.74
C ILE A 98 -12.87 6.41 -18.86
N ASP A 99 -14.08 6.78 -18.47
CA ASP A 99 -14.30 7.98 -17.65
C ASP A 99 -13.70 7.84 -16.25
N ASP A 100 -13.83 6.64 -15.65
CA ASP A 100 -13.24 6.33 -14.35
C ASP A 100 -11.71 6.26 -14.46
N PHE A 101 -11.18 5.66 -15.54
CA PHE A 101 -9.75 5.68 -15.85
C PHE A 101 -9.22 7.10 -15.98
N LEU A 102 -9.88 7.99 -16.72
CA LEU A 102 -9.44 9.37 -16.91
C LEU A 102 -9.50 10.17 -15.61
N LEU A 103 -10.48 9.92 -14.74
CA LEU A 103 -10.53 10.49 -13.39
C LEU A 103 -9.31 10.03 -12.55
N ALA A 104 -9.01 8.74 -12.58
CA ALA A 104 -7.87 8.17 -11.87
C ALA A 104 -6.53 8.66 -12.44
N PHE A 105 -6.43 8.78 -13.75
CA PHE A 105 -5.25 9.30 -14.44
C PHE A 105 -5.02 10.77 -14.13
N ASP A 106 -6.06 11.62 -14.21
CA ASP A 106 -6.01 13.05 -13.83
C ASP A 106 -5.56 13.23 -12.38
N TYR A 107 -6.08 12.38 -11.48
CA TYR A 107 -5.63 12.32 -10.10
C TYR A 107 -4.13 12.02 -10.00
N LEU A 108 -3.64 10.96 -10.67
CA LEU A 108 -2.23 10.59 -10.63
C LEU A 108 -1.32 11.68 -11.19
N VAL A 109 -1.59 12.20 -12.41
CA VAL A 109 -0.70 13.19 -13.03
C VAL A 109 -0.63 14.47 -12.20
N SER A 110 -1.76 14.92 -11.64
CA SER A 110 -1.79 16.12 -10.81
C SER A 110 -0.98 15.95 -9.52
N ASN A 111 -1.07 14.77 -8.90
CA ASN A 111 -0.36 14.48 -7.66
C ASN A 111 1.13 14.18 -7.89
N ILE A 112 1.51 13.57 -9.02
CA ILE A 112 2.92 13.34 -9.37
C ILE A 112 3.61 14.66 -9.73
N PHE A 113 2.97 15.53 -10.52
CA PHE A 113 3.61 16.72 -11.08
C PHE A 113 3.39 18.02 -10.28
N SER A 114 2.40 18.09 -9.39
CA SER A 114 2.17 19.27 -8.54
C SER A 114 1.68 18.90 -7.13
N PRO A 115 2.42 18.04 -6.38
CA PRO A 115 2.07 17.67 -5.02
C PRO A 115 2.22 18.84 -4.05
N THR A 116 1.52 18.76 -2.92
CA THR A 116 1.61 19.72 -1.82
C THR A 116 2.10 19.01 -0.56
N PHE A 117 3.39 19.19 -0.22
CA PHE A 117 3.94 18.66 1.03
C PHE A 117 3.65 19.62 2.20
N SER A 118 2.71 19.24 3.07
CA SER A 118 2.38 20.02 4.26
C SER A 118 3.10 19.49 5.50
N ARG A 119 3.68 20.38 6.30
CA ARG A 119 4.24 20.03 7.62
C ARG A 119 3.20 19.37 8.53
N GLN A 120 1.91 19.69 8.34
CA GLN A 120 0.81 19.10 9.11
C GLN A 120 0.55 17.63 8.76
N ASP A 121 0.97 17.15 7.59
CA ASP A 121 0.78 15.76 7.19
C ASP A 121 1.85 14.82 7.76
N LEU A 122 3.04 15.33 8.08
CA LEU A 122 4.16 14.50 8.55
C LEU A 122 3.81 13.68 9.81
N PRO A 123 3.16 14.23 10.85
CA PRO A 123 2.78 13.46 12.03
C PRO A 123 1.74 12.37 11.75
N PHE A 124 0.98 12.50 10.67
CA PHE A 124 -0.11 11.58 10.33
C PHE A 124 0.32 10.51 9.33
N GLU A 125 1.13 10.85 8.34
CA GLU A 125 1.55 9.92 7.29
C GLU A 125 2.92 9.31 7.57
N VAL A 126 3.88 10.08 8.12
CA VAL A 126 5.26 9.63 8.34
C VAL A 126 5.45 9.11 9.77
N HIS A 127 5.59 10.02 10.74
CA HIS A 127 5.82 9.69 12.15
C HIS A 127 5.32 10.83 13.04
N GLY A 128 4.40 10.53 13.96
CA GLY A 128 3.86 11.45 14.95
C GLY A 128 4.09 10.98 16.38
N SER A 129 3.75 11.83 17.35
CA SER A 129 3.80 11.46 18.76
C SER A 129 2.79 10.36 19.11
N GLY A 130 3.09 9.56 20.14
CA GLY A 130 2.18 8.52 20.64
C GLY A 130 2.02 7.31 19.70
N GLY A 131 3.01 7.04 18.84
CA GLY A 131 2.98 5.92 17.89
C GLY A 131 2.13 6.15 16.65
N LYS A 132 1.80 7.41 16.35
CA LYS A 132 1.09 7.83 15.13
C LYS A 132 2.02 7.84 13.93
N GLY A 133 1.43 7.79 12.74
CA GLY A 133 2.14 7.83 11.47
C GLY A 133 1.90 6.54 10.71
N VAL A 134 1.36 6.64 9.51
CA VAL A 134 0.99 5.47 8.69
C VAL A 134 2.21 4.64 8.34
N ILE A 135 3.27 5.28 7.85
CA ILE A 135 4.52 4.62 7.47
C ILE A 135 5.18 4.05 8.73
N PHE A 136 5.21 4.80 9.83
CA PHE A 136 5.69 4.29 11.11
C PHE A 136 4.96 3.01 11.53
N ARG A 137 3.62 2.99 11.42
CA ARG A 137 2.77 1.84 11.78
C ARG A 137 3.02 0.63 10.88
N GLU A 138 3.22 0.86 9.60
CA GLU A 138 3.61 -0.16 8.62
C GLU A 138 4.98 -0.75 8.96
N LEU A 139 5.99 0.11 9.13
CA LEU A 139 7.34 -0.34 9.46
C LEU A 139 7.36 -1.10 10.78
N GLN A 140 6.73 -0.59 11.84
CA GLN A 140 6.67 -1.29 13.12
C GLN A 140 6.07 -2.71 13.00
N ALA A 141 5.12 -2.92 12.09
CA ALA A 141 4.56 -4.25 11.85
C ALA A 141 5.53 -5.19 11.10
N LEU A 142 6.42 -4.64 10.27
CA LEU A 142 7.43 -5.37 9.50
C LEU A 142 8.73 -5.61 10.30
N GLU A 143 9.06 -4.71 11.22
CA GLU A 143 10.28 -4.73 12.02
C GLU A 143 10.25 -5.79 13.13
N LYS A 144 10.61 -7.02 12.75
CA LYS A 144 10.68 -8.15 13.68
C LYS A 144 11.88 -8.02 14.61
N THR A 145 11.64 -8.03 15.92
CA THR A 145 12.69 -8.10 16.94
C THR A 145 13.49 -9.41 16.83
N ILE A 146 14.81 -9.28 16.76
CA ILE A 146 15.75 -10.39 16.86
C ILE A 146 16.16 -10.53 18.33
N LYS A 147 15.94 -11.72 18.89
CA LYS A 147 16.24 -12.02 20.29
C LYS A 147 17.59 -12.73 20.42
N PHE A 148 18.70 -12.04 20.14
CA PHE A 148 20.05 -12.56 20.38
C PHE A 148 20.60 -11.97 21.69
N ARG A 149 20.92 -12.78 22.71
CA ARG A 149 21.42 -12.30 24.03
C ARG A 149 20.60 -11.14 24.65
N ASN A 150 19.27 -11.20 24.54
CA ASN A 150 18.36 -10.11 24.99
C ASN A 150 18.56 -8.76 24.28
N THR A 151 19.22 -8.72 23.12
CA THR A 151 19.15 -7.54 22.23
C THR A 151 17.69 -7.29 21.86
N ALA A 152 17.29 -6.02 21.87
CA ALA A 152 15.95 -5.57 21.50
C ALA A 152 15.91 -5.01 20.06
N LEU A 153 16.93 -5.29 19.25
CA LEU A 153 17.03 -4.78 17.88
C LEU A 153 16.11 -5.56 16.94
N SER A 154 15.50 -4.86 16.00
CA SER A 154 14.82 -5.46 14.87
C SER A 154 15.80 -5.92 13.80
N TYR A 155 15.35 -6.83 12.92
CA TYR A 155 16.16 -7.25 11.78
C TYR A 155 16.58 -6.08 10.89
N THR A 156 15.68 -5.14 10.61
CA THR A 156 15.97 -3.96 9.79
C THR A 156 16.96 -3.01 10.46
N GLN A 157 16.85 -2.82 11.77
CA GLN A 157 17.84 -2.07 12.54
C GLN A 157 19.23 -2.72 12.41
N LEU A 158 19.32 -4.05 12.51
CA LEU A 158 20.58 -4.77 12.30
C LEU A 158 21.14 -4.58 10.89
N LEU A 159 20.30 -4.64 9.85
CA LEU A 159 20.73 -4.36 8.47
C LEU A 159 21.25 -2.93 8.31
N SER A 160 20.66 -1.96 9.01
CA SER A 160 21.09 -0.56 8.97
C SER A 160 22.46 -0.32 9.61
N LEU A 161 22.98 -1.29 10.39
CA LEU A 161 24.30 -1.24 11.03
C LEU A 161 25.41 -1.87 10.18
N ASP A 162 25.08 -2.56 9.08
CA ASP A 162 26.10 -3.07 8.16
C ASP A 162 26.85 -1.90 7.52
N SER A 163 28.16 -1.80 7.71
CA SER A 163 28.95 -0.68 7.17
C SER A 163 29.65 -1.02 5.86
N SER A 164 29.40 -2.22 5.31
CA SER A 164 30.00 -2.66 4.06
C SER A 164 29.57 -1.80 2.87
N ASN A 165 30.48 -1.61 1.91
CA ASN A 165 30.18 -0.89 0.66
C ASN A 165 29.10 -1.60 -0.18
N GLN A 166 28.90 -2.90 0.07
CA GLN A 166 27.93 -3.78 -0.57
C GLN A 166 26.54 -3.68 0.05
N ARG A 167 26.38 -3.01 1.21
CA ARG A 167 25.11 -2.89 1.94
C ARG A 167 24.02 -2.28 1.05
N ILE A 168 22.85 -2.91 1.10
CA ILE A 168 21.63 -2.43 0.47
C ILE A 168 20.88 -1.53 1.46
N SER A 169 20.62 -0.29 1.06
CA SER A 169 19.81 0.63 1.86
C SER A 169 18.34 0.21 1.88
N LEU A 170 17.69 0.38 3.03
CA LEU A 170 16.30 -0.02 3.22
C LEU A 170 15.37 1.06 2.63
N TYR A 171 14.90 0.84 1.40
CA TYR A 171 14.08 1.80 0.66
C TYR A 171 12.75 2.17 1.35
N GLY A 172 12.16 1.25 2.12
CA GLY A 172 10.98 1.52 2.95
C GLY A 172 11.28 2.38 4.19
N GLY A 173 12.56 2.51 4.55
CA GLY A 173 13.05 3.15 5.77
C GLY A 173 13.10 2.21 6.97
N ILE A 174 13.66 2.71 8.07
CA ILE A 174 13.51 2.12 9.41
C ILE A 174 12.78 3.09 10.32
N SER A 175 11.97 2.56 11.23
CA SER A 175 11.04 3.35 12.04
C SER A 175 11.75 4.47 12.83
N ASP A 176 12.94 4.21 13.35
CA ASP A 176 13.76 5.17 14.11
C ASP A 176 14.24 6.38 13.29
N LYS A 177 14.49 6.18 11.98
CA LYS A 177 15.05 7.22 11.11
C LYS A 177 13.97 8.07 10.44
N LEU A 178 12.69 7.70 10.52
CA LEU A 178 11.58 8.47 9.94
C LEU A 178 11.51 9.91 10.50
N THR A 179 11.94 10.13 11.74
CA THR A 179 11.96 11.47 12.37
C THR A 179 12.91 12.44 11.68
N ASN A 180 13.84 11.95 10.85
CA ASN A 180 14.76 12.77 10.08
C ASN A 180 14.13 13.37 8.81
N ILE A 181 12.91 12.96 8.44
CA ILE A 181 12.20 13.44 7.26
C ILE A 181 11.54 14.78 7.58
N THR A 182 11.95 15.83 6.85
CA THR A 182 11.37 17.18 6.93
C THR A 182 10.76 17.57 5.59
N VAL A 183 9.88 18.59 5.59
CA VAL A 183 9.30 19.12 4.34
C VAL A 183 10.39 19.59 3.37
N ASP A 184 11.47 20.18 3.87
CA ASP A 184 12.57 20.65 3.02
C ASP A 184 13.29 19.49 2.33
N LYS A 185 13.61 18.42 3.07
CA LYS A 185 14.23 17.21 2.48
C LYS A 185 13.31 16.56 1.46
N LEU A 186 12.01 16.45 1.76
CA LEU A 186 11.01 15.92 0.83
C LEU A 186 10.95 16.76 -0.45
N THR A 187 10.94 18.09 -0.31
CA THR A 187 10.89 19.03 -1.42
C THR A 187 12.16 18.93 -2.28
N GLU A 188 13.33 18.89 -1.65
CA GLU A 188 14.63 18.74 -2.33
C GLU A 188 14.73 17.42 -3.09
N TYR A 189 14.36 16.31 -2.45
CA TYR A 189 14.35 14.99 -3.08
C TYR A 189 13.35 14.95 -4.25
N TYR A 190 12.14 15.49 -4.06
CA TYR A 190 11.13 15.58 -5.10
C TYR A 190 11.62 16.40 -6.31
N GLN A 191 12.13 17.62 -6.10
CA GLN A 191 12.64 18.48 -7.16
C GLN A 191 13.76 17.82 -7.95
N THR A 192 14.60 17.03 -7.27
CA THR A 192 15.75 16.35 -7.88
C THR A 192 15.31 15.14 -8.73
N HIS A 193 14.40 14.31 -8.20
CA HIS A 193 14.10 13.00 -8.79
C HIS A 193 12.81 12.93 -9.59
N TYR A 194 11.77 13.70 -9.22
CA TYR A 194 10.46 13.70 -9.89
C TYR A 194 10.42 14.71 -11.05
N ARG A 195 11.51 14.83 -11.81
CA ARG A 195 11.58 15.69 -13.00
C ARG A 195 10.90 15.00 -14.19
N PRO A 196 10.08 15.68 -15.01
CA PRO A 196 9.36 15.05 -16.10
C PRO A 196 10.27 14.25 -17.05
N GLU A 197 11.49 14.74 -17.31
CA GLU A 197 12.46 14.06 -18.19
C GLU A 197 12.92 12.68 -17.67
N ARG A 198 12.74 12.44 -16.38
CA ARG A 198 13.09 11.16 -15.70
C ARG A 198 11.90 10.22 -15.59
N VAL A 199 10.68 10.69 -15.87
CA VAL A 199 9.46 9.90 -15.74
C VAL A 199 9.22 9.12 -17.03
N THR A 200 8.94 7.82 -16.88
CA THR A 200 8.44 7.00 -17.98
C THR A 200 6.98 6.63 -17.72
N LEU A 201 6.08 7.04 -18.62
CA LEU A 201 4.68 6.63 -18.61
C LEU A 201 4.49 5.44 -19.55
N TYR A 202 3.87 4.38 -19.04
CA TYR A 202 3.34 3.26 -19.81
C TYR A 202 1.82 3.33 -19.85
N THR A 203 1.23 3.12 -21.01
CA THR A 203 -0.23 2.96 -21.14
C THR A 203 -0.57 1.74 -21.99
N GLU A 204 -1.50 0.92 -21.50
CA GLU A 204 -2.13 -0.16 -22.27
C GLU A 204 -3.62 0.15 -22.43
N LEU A 205 -4.10 0.27 -23.67
CA LEU A 205 -5.51 0.59 -23.97
C LEU A 205 -6.12 -0.50 -24.87
N ALA A 206 -7.23 -1.09 -24.42
CA ALA A 206 -7.95 -2.17 -25.11
C ALA A 206 -9.18 -1.63 -25.86
N GLU A 207 -8.93 -0.90 -26.95
CA GLU A 207 -9.96 -0.26 -27.78
C GLU A 207 -9.77 -0.56 -29.28
N VAL A 208 -10.88 -0.56 -30.03
CA VAL A 208 -10.88 -0.74 -31.50
C VAL A 208 -10.32 0.51 -32.23
N LYS A 209 -10.46 1.69 -31.63
CA LYS A 209 -9.95 2.97 -32.15
C LYS A 209 -9.34 3.80 -30.99
N PRO A 210 -8.06 3.60 -30.64
CA PRO A 210 -7.46 4.18 -29.44
C PRO A 210 -7.24 5.71 -29.51
N SER A 211 -7.43 6.35 -30.67
CA SER A 211 -7.07 7.74 -30.89
C SER A 211 -7.72 8.71 -29.91
N ASP A 212 -8.98 8.49 -29.56
CA ASP A 212 -9.73 9.46 -28.75
C ASP A 212 -9.34 9.38 -27.27
N SER A 213 -9.27 8.18 -26.71
CA SER A 213 -8.81 7.95 -25.34
C SER A 213 -7.34 8.32 -25.18
N PHE A 214 -6.50 7.99 -26.16
CA PHE A 214 -5.11 8.43 -26.20
C PHE A 214 -5.00 9.96 -26.21
N ASN A 215 -5.75 10.67 -27.06
CA ASN A 215 -5.74 12.13 -27.10
C ASN A 215 -6.16 12.76 -25.77
N LYS A 216 -7.16 12.20 -25.08
CA LYS A 216 -7.57 12.66 -23.74
C LYS A 216 -6.46 12.47 -22.71
N ILE A 217 -5.76 11.33 -22.72
CA ILE A 217 -4.60 11.06 -21.86
C ILE A 217 -3.51 12.10 -22.10
N ILE A 218 -3.17 12.36 -23.38
CA ILE A 218 -2.17 13.36 -23.75
C ILE A 218 -2.59 14.75 -23.28
N HIS A 219 -3.85 15.12 -23.44
CA HIS A 219 -4.37 16.41 -22.98
C HIS A 219 -4.26 16.58 -21.46
N LEU A 220 -4.68 15.59 -20.68
CA LEU A 220 -4.55 15.60 -19.21
C LEU A 220 -3.08 15.71 -18.79
N LEU A 221 -2.20 14.98 -19.47
CA LEU A 221 -0.76 15.00 -19.21
C LEU A 221 -0.14 16.37 -19.49
N GLN A 222 -0.45 16.98 -20.64
CA GLN A 222 0.01 18.32 -21.00
C GLN A 222 -0.49 19.38 -20.02
N ASN A 223 -1.76 19.30 -19.59
CA ASN A 223 -2.31 20.20 -18.59
C ASN A 223 -1.57 20.08 -17.25
N ALA A 224 -1.28 18.87 -16.78
CA ALA A 224 -0.55 18.64 -15.54
C ALA A 224 0.90 19.16 -15.60
N LEU A 225 1.58 18.98 -16.73
CA LEU A 225 2.94 19.51 -16.94
C LEU A 225 2.95 21.04 -16.98
N THR A 226 1.97 21.65 -17.65
CA THR A 226 1.82 23.12 -17.68
C THR A 226 1.58 23.68 -16.27
N GLN A 227 0.75 23.01 -15.47
CA GLN A 227 0.51 23.41 -14.07
C GLN A 227 1.76 23.28 -13.20
N ARG A 228 2.61 22.27 -13.44
CA ARG A 228 3.89 22.11 -12.76
C ARG A 228 4.84 23.28 -13.03
N ASP A 229 4.93 23.75 -14.27
CA ASP A 229 5.83 24.86 -14.60
C ASP A 229 5.43 26.12 -13.80
N CYS A 230 4.13 26.41 -13.74
CA CYS A 230 3.57 27.45 -12.87
C CYS A 230 3.80 27.20 -11.36
N PHE A 231 3.86 25.94 -10.93
CA PHE A 231 4.14 25.56 -9.54
C PHE A 231 5.60 25.83 -9.16
N ASN A 232 6.55 25.47 -10.02
CA ASN A 232 7.98 25.69 -9.79
C ASN A 232 8.34 27.19 -9.73
N GLU A 233 7.65 28.04 -10.50
CA GLU A 233 7.83 29.50 -10.44
C GLU A 233 7.39 30.14 -9.10
N ARG A 234 6.58 29.43 -8.29
CA ARG A 234 6.00 29.95 -7.04
C ARG A 234 6.68 29.46 -5.77
N LEU A 235 7.64 28.55 -5.87
CA LEU A 235 8.36 28.07 -4.70
C LEU A 235 9.28 29.20 -4.18
N PRO A 236 9.13 29.64 -2.92
CA PRO A 236 9.98 30.68 -2.36
C PRO A 236 11.46 30.26 -2.41
N GLU A 237 12.36 31.20 -2.69
CA GLU A 237 13.78 31.02 -2.41
C GLU A 237 13.96 30.67 -0.93
N LYS A 238 14.89 29.75 -0.65
CA LYS A 238 15.17 29.21 0.69
C LYS A 238 15.26 30.35 1.70
N ASN A 239 14.32 30.39 2.66
CA ASN A 239 14.53 31.17 3.87
C ASN A 239 15.48 30.37 4.76
N ASP A 240 16.74 30.80 4.78
CA ASP A 240 17.79 30.34 5.67
C ASP A 240 17.49 30.77 7.11
N GLU A 241 16.46 30.23 7.76
CA GLU A 241 16.31 30.40 9.22
C GLU A 241 15.35 29.35 9.81
N GLU A 242 15.88 28.19 10.19
CA GLU A 242 15.28 27.39 11.27
C GLU A 242 16.39 26.70 12.08
N LYS A 243 16.69 27.27 13.26
CA LYS A 243 17.52 26.64 14.29
C LYS A 243 16.85 25.36 14.76
N GLN A 244 17.38 24.23 14.33
CA GLN A 244 17.02 22.93 14.88
C GLN A 244 17.62 22.77 16.29
N SER A 245 16.79 22.35 17.24
CA SER A 245 17.26 21.77 18.48
C SER A 245 18.01 20.49 18.17
N ILE A 246 19.33 20.52 18.34
CA ILE A 246 20.20 19.35 18.26
C ILE A 246 19.66 18.31 19.25
N LEU A 247 19.16 17.19 18.72
CA LEU A 247 18.96 15.98 19.51
C LEU A 247 20.33 15.62 20.09
N LYS A 248 20.42 15.59 21.42
CA LYS A 248 21.61 15.13 22.13
C LYS A 248 22.01 13.78 21.56
N GLU A 249 23.28 13.67 21.16
CA GLU A 249 23.91 12.40 20.82
C GLU A 249 23.52 11.37 21.88
N SER A 250 22.83 10.32 21.44
CA SER A 250 22.60 9.15 22.27
C SER A 250 23.97 8.52 22.54
N VAL A 251 24.33 8.44 23.81
CA VAL A 251 25.54 7.75 24.25
C VAL A 251 25.42 6.29 23.83
N CYS A 252 26.20 5.89 22.83
CA CYS A 252 26.34 4.49 22.40
C CYS A 252 27.05 3.72 23.51
N THR A 253 26.36 2.76 24.14
CA THR A 253 27.03 1.71 24.91
C THR A 253 27.38 0.58 23.96
N GLU A 254 28.65 0.18 23.89
CA GLU A 254 29.03 -1.02 23.12
C GLU A 254 28.24 -2.24 23.65
N LEU A 255 27.57 -2.97 22.75
CA LEU A 255 27.15 -4.33 23.07
C LEU A 255 28.44 -5.14 23.15
N ASN A 256 28.83 -5.54 24.36
CA ASN A 256 30.00 -6.37 24.65
C ASN A 256 30.29 -7.35 23.48
N ASP A 257 31.33 -7.08 22.71
CA ASP A 257 31.95 -8.01 21.77
C ASP A 257 31.00 -8.68 20.74
N THR A 258 29.99 -7.98 20.20
CA THR A 258 29.08 -8.56 19.18
C THR A 258 29.35 -8.02 17.77
N LEU A 259 29.42 -8.93 16.78
CA LEU A 259 29.70 -8.64 15.37
C LEU A 259 28.52 -9.06 14.48
N LEU A 260 28.27 -8.27 13.43
CA LEU A 260 27.45 -8.62 12.28
C LEU A 260 28.39 -8.97 11.13
N THR A 261 28.36 -10.22 10.69
CA THR A 261 29.13 -10.69 9.54
C THR A 261 28.18 -10.93 8.37
N SER A 262 28.48 -10.30 7.23
CA SER A 262 27.75 -10.39 5.96
C SER A 262 28.64 -11.07 4.91
N CYS A 263 28.24 -12.25 4.45
CA CYS A 263 28.83 -12.95 3.31
C CYS A 263 28.03 -12.61 2.06
N TRP A 264 28.63 -11.82 1.16
CA TRP A 264 28.06 -11.42 -0.12
C TRP A 264 28.35 -12.46 -1.19
N ILE A 265 27.30 -13.16 -1.61
CA ILE A 265 27.35 -14.32 -2.49
C ILE A 265 26.70 -13.94 -3.84
N PRO A 266 27.32 -14.28 -4.98
CA PRO A 266 26.71 -14.05 -6.29
C PRO A 266 25.34 -14.73 -6.43
N VAL A 267 24.39 -14.05 -7.06
CA VAL A 267 23.02 -14.54 -7.20
C VAL A 267 22.91 -15.90 -7.90
N SER A 268 23.87 -16.27 -8.75
CA SER A 268 23.92 -17.58 -9.40
C SER A 268 23.80 -18.74 -8.40
N TYR A 269 24.26 -18.55 -7.17
CA TYR A 269 24.26 -19.56 -6.10
C TYR A 269 23.04 -19.49 -5.18
N ILE A 270 22.03 -18.66 -5.48
CA ILE A 270 20.88 -18.44 -4.59
C ILE A 270 20.11 -19.74 -4.34
N THR A 271 19.96 -20.58 -5.37
CA THR A 271 19.26 -21.87 -5.27
C THR A 271 20.01 -22.85 -4.37
N THR A 272 21.33 -22.91 -4.52
CA THR A 272 22.28 -23.71 -3.74
C THR A 272 22.19 -23.36 -2.26
N ILE A 273 22.26 -22.06 -1.94
CA ILE A 273 22.15 -21.59 -0.56
C ILE A 273 20.75 -21.88 0.00
N LYS A 274 19.68 -21.68 -0.78
CA LYS A 274 18.31 -22.03 -0.34
C LYS A 274 18.18 -23.50 0.02
N GLN A 275 18.71 -24.40 -0.81
CA GLN A 275 18.65 -25.85 -0.58
C GLN A 275 19.43 -26.27 0.66
N ASN A 276 20.56 -25.60 0.94
CA ASN A 276 21.41 -25.88 2.09
C ASN A 276 21.10 -25.01 3.32
N TYR A 277 20.11 -24.12 3.26
CA TYR A 277 19.84 -23.16 4.34
C TYR A 277 19.46 -23.84 5.66
N CYS A 278 18.83 -25.01 5.62
CA CYS A 278 18.55 -25.79 6.82
C CYS A 278 19.83 -26.28 7.53
N VAL A 279 20.86 -26.66 6.77
CA VAL A 279 22.17 -27.08 7.29
C VAL A 279 22.93 -25.87 7.81
N ILE A 280 22.94 -24.76 7.05
CA ILE A 280 23.54 -23.49 7.45
C ILE A 280 22.93 -23.00 8.76
N LYS A 281 21.59 -23.05 8.89
CA LYS A 281 20.90 -22.71 10.14
C LYS A 281 21.20 -23.66 11.29
N GLY A 282 21.64 -24.89 10.99
CA GLY A 282 22.10 -25.86 11.98
C GLY A 282 23.36 -25.43 12.74
N PHE A 283 24.07 -24.41 12.26
CA PHE A 283 25.19 -23.79 12.98
C PHE A 283 24.74 -22.82 14.08
N ASP A 284 23.44 -22.53 14.24
CA ASP A 284 22.93 -21.70 15.33
C ASP A 284 23.40 -22.24 16.70
N VAL A 285 24.12 -21.39 17.45
CA VAL A 285 24.52 -21.68 18.83
C VAL A 285 23.88 -20.62 19.71
N LYS A 286 22.93 -21.07 20.56
CA LYS A 286 22.17 -20.18 21.44
C LYS A 286 23.08 -19.17 22.14
N ASP A 287 22.73 -17.88 22.02
CA ASP A 287 23.40 -16.74 22.65
C ASP A 287 24.88 -16.53 22.22
N GLN A 288 25.36 -17.25 21.21
CA GLN A 288 26.76 -17.20 20.75
C GLN A 288 26.88 -16.93 19.25
N LEU A 289 26.05 -17.59 18.44
CA LEU A 289 25.96 -17.41 17.00
C LEU A 289 24.51 -17.59 16.56
N GLN A 290 24.01 -16.64 15.79
CA GLN A 290 22.70 -16.74 15.17
C GLN A 290 22.80 -16.41 13.68
N VAL A 291 22.39 -17.37 12.86
CA VAL A 291 22.14 -17.20 11.43
C VAL A 291 20.87 -16.39 11.26
N LEU A 292 20.97 -15.28 10.54
CA LEU A 292 19.83 -14.42 10.27
C LEU A 292 18.91 -15.01 9.20
N PRO A 293 17.62 -14.62 9.18
CA PRO A 293 16.70 -15.02 8.13
C PRO A 293 17.29 -14.78 6.74
N PHE A 294 17.10 -15.77 5.86
CA PHE A 294 17.55 -15.70 4.48
C PHE A 294 16.86 -14.55 3.74
N ASP A 295 17.67 -13.66 3.15
CA ASP A 295 17.25 -12.49 2.41
C ASP A 295 17.79 -12.58 0.97
N GLU A 296 16.86 -12.51 0.02
CA GLU A 296 17.14 -12.67 -1.42
C GLU A 296 17.40 -11.32 -2.10
N THR A 297 17.37 -10.22 -1.35
CA THR A 297 17.61 -8.88 -1.88
C THR A 297 19.04 -8.79 -2.38
N LYS A 298 19.18 -8.29 -3.62
CA LYS A 298 20.46 -8.18 -4.29
C LYS A 298 20.98 -6.75 -4.26
N ASN A 299 22.30 -6.60 -4.19
CA ASN A 299 22.96 -5.32 -4.40
C ASN A 299 23.18 -5.05 -5.90
N GLY A 300 23.70 -3.86 -6.22
CA GLY A 300 24.02 -3.47 -7.61
C GLY A 300 25.09 -4.33 -8.30
N ALA A 301 25.78 -5.22 -7.57
CA ALA A 301 26.73 -6.19 -8.11
C ALA A 301 26.12 -7.59 -8.31
N GLU A 302 24.78 -7.72 -8.25
CA GLU A 302 24.05 -8.99 -8.35
C GLU A 302 24.48 -10.03 -7.27
N GLN A 303 24.80 -9.57 -6.06
CA GLN A 303 25.08 -10.40 -4.91
C GLN A 303 23.96 -10.28 -3.86
N PHE A 304 23.65 -11.38 -3.16
CA PHE A 304 22.80 -11.37 -1.96
C PHE A 304 23.66 -11.67 -0.73
N ALA A 305 23.18 -11.33 0.48
CA ALA A 305 23.95 -11.50 1.70
C ALA A 305 23.39 -12.60 2.59
N LEU A 306 24.25 -13.54 2.99
CA LEU A 306 24.02 -14.42 4.12
C LEU A 306 24.64 -13.77 5.37
N ARG A 307 23.85 -13.60 6.44
CA ARG A 307 24.23 -12.78 7.58
C ARG A 307 24.21 -13.54 8.90
N PHE A 308 25.14 -13.19 9.78
CA PHE A 308 25.35 -13.84 11.06
C PHE A 308 25.59 -12.81 12.15
N ILE A 309 24.96 -13.01 13.31
CA ILE A 309 25.30 -12.28 14.54
C ILE A 309 26.09 -13.22 15.42
N HIS A 310 27.28 -12.81 15.86
CA HIS A 310 28.13 -13.65 16.70
C HIS A 310 29.03 -12.83 17.63
N GLN A 311 29.64 -13.50 18.60
CA GLN A 311 30.64 -12.86 19.46
C GLN A 311 32.01 -12.73 18.75
N SER A 312 32.75 -11.67 19.04
CA SER A 312 34.06 -11.37 18.45
C SER A 312 35.12 -12.44 18.75
N ASN A 313 35.00 -13.12 19.89
CA ASN A 313 35.90 -14.19 20.34
C ASN A 313 35.63 -15.57 19.70
N LEU A 314 34.63 -15.69 18.82
CA LEU A 314 34.21 -16.95 18.19
C LEU A 314 34.52 -17.03 16.68
N SER A 315 35.61 -16.39 16.21
CA SER A 315 36.01 -16.41 14.79
C SER A 315 36.04 -17.83 14.19
N LYS A 316 36.50 -18.83 14.96
CA LYS A 316 36.58 -20.24 14.52
C LYS A 316 35.22 -20.85 14.09
N ASN A 317 34.12 -20.43 14.71
CA ASN A 317 32.78 -20.92 14.34
C ASN A 317 32.32 -20.31 13.01
N ILE A 318 32.68 -19.04 12.76
CA ILE A 318 32.42 -18.36 11.49
C ILE A 318 33.29 -18.95 10.38
N ASP A 319 34.57 -19.22 10.66
CA ASP A 319 35.48 -19.88 9.71
C ASP A 319 34.94 -21.24 9.27
N SER A 320 34.31 -22.00 10.18
CA SER A 320 33.68 -23.28 9.86
C SER A 320 32.48 -23.13 8.92
N ILE A 321 31.65 -22.09 9.13
CA ILE A 321 30.52 -21.78 8.24
C ILE A 321 31.03 -21.30 6.88
N ILE A 322 32.03 -20.42 6.85
CA ILE A 322 32.63 -19.93 5.61
C ILE A 322 33.27 -21.09 4.83
N SER A 323 33.98 -21.99 5.49
CA SER A 323 34.54 -23.20 4.86
C SER A 323 33.42 -24.05 4.25
N TYR A 324 32.34 -24.31 4.99
CA TYR A 324 31.19 -25.03 4.45
C TYR A 324 30.55 -24.33 3.25
N LEU A 325 30.43 -22.99 3.29
CA LEU A 325 29.93 -22.20 2.16
C LEU A 325 30.85 -22.32 0.94
N VAL A 326 32.16 -22.23 1.12
CA VAL A 326 33.13 -22.41 0.03
C VAL A 326 32.99 -23.81 -0.57
N ASP A 327 32.94 -24.85 0.27
CA ASP A 327 32.81 -26.24 -0.19
C ASP A 327 31.56 -26.47 -1.04
N ILE A 328 30.39 -25.98 -0.61
CA ILE A 328 29.14 -26.16 -1.38
C ILE A 328 29.13 -25.34 -2.67
N LEU A 329 29.79 -24.18 -2.70
CA LEU A 329 29.86 -23.31 -3.88
C LEU A 329 30.84 -23.87 -4.92
N GLU A 330 31.97 -24.44 -4.48
CA GLU A 330 32.95 -25.11 -5.34
C GLU A 330 32.38 -26.40 -5.96
N GLN A 331 31.67 -27.22 -5.17
CA GLN A 331 31.01 -28.44 -5.66
C GLN A 331 29.94 -28.17 -6.74
N GLU A 332 29.34 -26.97 -6.75
CA GLU A 332 28.39 -26.56 -7.79
C GLU A 332 29.08 -25.96 -9.02
N GLY A 333 30.17 -25.21 -8.82
CA GLY A 333 31.02 -24.70 -9.91
C GLY A 333 31.55 -25.83 -10.82
N GLU A 334 31.78 -27.01 -10.25
CA GLU A 334 32.16 -28.22 -10.98
C GLU A 334 30.99 -28.88 -11.76
N LYS A 335 29.72 -28.63 -11.37
CA LYS A 335 28.51 -29.16 -12.05
C LYS A 335 27.91 -28.21 -13.09
N ALA A 336 28.22 -26.91 -13.01
CA ALA A 336 27.59 -25.86 -13.82
C ALA A 336 28.15 -25.71 -15.26
N THR A 337 28.95 -26.66 -15.78
CA THR A 337 29.35 -26.67 -17.20
C THR A 337 28.27 -27.17 -18.16
N LEU A 338 27.09 -27.59 -17.66
CA LEU A 338 25.96 -27.98 -18.51
C LEU A 338 24.62 -27.52 -17.91
N SER A 339 23.88 -26.77 -18.74
CA SER A 339 22.46 -26.36 -18.63
C SER A 339 22.12 -25.12 -17.79
N GLU A 340 21.98 -23.99 -18.48
CA GLU A 340 21.16 -22.85 -18.03
C GLU A 340 19.69 -23.19 -18.29
N ASN A 341 18.90 -23.38 -17.22
CA ASN A 341 17.45 -23.40 -17.30
C ASN A 341 16.88 -22.36 -16.34
N ASN A 342 16.52 -21.20 -16.90
CA ASN A 342 15.79 -20.15 -16.22
C ASN A 342 14.33 -20.58 -16.05
N ASN A 343 13.98 -21.11 -14.88
CA ASN A 343 12.59 -21.32 -14.48
C ASN A 343 12.34 -20.68 -13.11
N ILE A 344 11.82 -19.46 -13.11
CA ILE A 344 11.19 -18.86 -11.93
C ILE A 344 9.68 -18.88 -12.18
N ASN A 345 9.05 -19.95 -11.71
CA ASN A 345 7.60 -20.04 -11.57
C ASN A 345 7.18 -19.22 -10.35
N SER A 346 6.60 -18.04 -10.57
CA SER A 346 5.77 -17.36 -9.56
C SER A 346 4.32 -17.42 -10.02
N THR A 347 3.56 -18.35 -9.45
CA THR A 347 2.11 -18.45 -9.57
C THR A 347 1.43 -17.38 -8.72
N LYS A 348 1.12 -16.25 -9.36
CA LYS A 348 0.07 -15.28 -8.96
C LYS A 348 -0.47 -14.70 -10.27
N GLN A 349 -1.79 -14.63 -10.42
CA GLN A 349 -2.48 -14.09 -11.60
C GLN A 349 -1.76 -12.85 -12.14
N GLN A 350 -1.45 -12.85 -13.44
CA GLN A 350 -0.74 -11.77 -14.12
C GLN A 350 -1.61 -10.50 -14.14
N ASP A 351 -1.41 -9.62 -13.17
CA ASP A 351 -1.88 -8.23 -13.25
C ASP A 351 -1.06 -7.51 -14.34
N GLN A 352 -1.72 -6.82 -15.29
CA GLN A 352 -1.08 -6.03 -16.35
C GLN A 352 -0.03 -5.07 -15.80
N VAL A 353 -0.27 -4.48 -14.63
CA VAL A 353 0.69 -3.60 -13.95
C VAL A 353 1.98 -4.35 -13.61
N SER A 354 1.86 -5.58 -13.08
CA SER A 354 3.04 -6.41 -12.76
C SER A 354 3.82 -6.79 -14.02
N HIS A 355 3.13 -7.02 -15.13
CA HIS A 355 3.77 -7.28 -16.42
C HIS A 355 4.57 -6.06 -16.89
N ILE A 356 3.98 -4.86 -16.86
CA ILE A 356 4.64 -3.59 -17.24
C ILE A 356 5.86 -3.33 -16.34
N MET A 357 5.72 -3.50 -15.02
CA MET A 357 6.84 -3.32 -14.08
C MET A 357 7.99 -4.30 -14.36
N LYS A 358 7.70 -5.59 -14.57
CA LYS A 358 8.71 -6.60 -14.92
C LYS A 358 9.41 -6.27 -16.23
N TRP A 359 8.65 -5.81 -17.22
CA TRP A 359 9.19 -5.39 -18.51
C TRP A 359 10.14 -4.19 -18.35
N HIS A 360 9.74 -3.17 -17.59
CA HIS A 360 10.58 -2.00 -17.31
C HIS A 360 11.88 -2.40 -16.61
N ILE A 361 11.81 -3.23 -15.56
CA ILE A 361 12.98 -3.74 -14.83
C ILE A 361 13.93 -4.51 -15.78
N ASN A 362 13.40 -5.35 -16.66
CA ASN A 362 14.20 -6.09 -17.63
C ASN A 362 14.87 -5.17 -18.66
N ALA A 363 14.18 -4.13 -19.11
CA ALA A 363 14.75 -3.14 -20.03
C ALA A 363 15.94 -2.39 -19.39
N LEU A 364 15.86 -2.07 -18.09
CA LEU A 364 16.98 -1.48 -17.35
C LEU A 364 18.17 -2.45 -17.23
N ARG A 365 17.91 -3.72 -16.92
CA ARG A 365 18.98 -4.74 -16.77
C ARG A 365 19.76 -5.02 -18.05
N ASN A 366 19.09 -4.99 -19.20
CA ASN A 366 19.74 -5.22 -20.50
C ASN A 366 20.76 -4.13 -20.88
N THR A 367 20.83 -3.02 -20.11
CA THR A 367 21.82 -1.95 -20.30
C THR A 367 23.04 -2.06 -19.38
N THR A 368 23.00 -2.92 -18.35
CA THR A 368 24.05 -3.09 -17.36
C THR A 368 24.59 -4.51 -17.39
N GLY A 369 25.56 -4.78 -18.27
CA GLY A 369 26.30 -6.04 -18.26
C GLY A 369 27.39 -6.03 -17.19
N SER A 370 27.14 -6.57 -16.00
CA SER A 370 28.16 -6.82 -14.99
C SER A 370 28.51 -8.31 -14.92
N GLN A 371 29.80 -8.63 -14.96
CA GLN A 371 30.29 -10.00 -14.74
C GLN A 371 30.13 -10.41 -13.26
N PRO A 372 29.93 -11.71 -12.97
CA PRO A 372 29.83 -12.18 -11.59
C PRO A 372 31.16 -11.97 -10.84
N SER A 373 31.11 -11.26 -9.71
CA SER A 373 32.22 -11.09 -8.77
C SER A 373 32.40 -12.34 -7.89
N LYS A 374 33.58 -12.49 -7.28
CA LYS A 374 33.88 -13.59 -6.34
C LYS A 374 33.12 -13.43 -5.01
N LEU A 375 33.04 -14.50 -4.21
CA LEU A 375 32.52 -14.45 -2.83
C LEU A 375 33.29 -13.41 -2.01
N GLU A 376 32.59 -12.49 -1.36
CA GLU A 376 33.18 -11.45 -0.50
C GLU A 376 32.60 -11.55 0.91
N VAL A 377 33.46 -11.53 1.92
CA VAL A 377 33.06 -11.60 3.34
C VAL A 377 33.42 -10.29 4.02
N THR A 378 32.45 -9.70 4.72
CA THR A 378 32.61 -8.44 5.45
C THR A 378 32.08 -8.58 6.87
N SER A 379 32.74 -7.97 7.84
CA SER A 379 32.33 -7.99 9.25
C SER A 379 32.30 -6.58 9.82
N THR A 380 31.19 -6.20 10.46
CA THR A 380 30.98 -4.91 11.10
C THR A 380 30.69 -5.09 12.60
N LYS A 381 31.26 -4.22 13.45
CA LYS A 381 30.94 -4.19 14.90
C LYS A 381 29.54 -3.64 15.12
N ILE A 382 28.76 -4.28 16.00
CA ILE A 382 27.41 -3.82 16.36
C ILE A 382 27.50 -2.94 17.62
N TYR A 383 27.01 -1.70 17.53
CA TYR A 383 26.92 -0.79 18.66
C TYR A 383 25.46 -0.71 19.16
N GLN A 384 25.25 -0.75 20.47
CA GLN A 384 23.92 -0.57 21.05
C GLN A 384 23.57 0.92 20.99
N GLN A 385 22.81 1.33 19.97
CA GLN A 385 22.03 2.55 20.16
C GLN A 385 21.04 2.29 21.30
N ALA A 386 21.05 3.23 22.25
CA ALA A 386 20.37 3.16 23.53
C ALA A 386 18.90 2.78 23.38
N VAL A 387 18.53 1.58 23.87
CA VAL A 387 17.15 1.11 24.10
C VAL A 387 16.56 1.83 25.32
N LEU A 388 16.66 3.16 25.35
CA LEU A 388 16.20 4.01 26.43
C LEU A 388 15.48 5.23 25.86
N SER A 389 14.40 5.01 25.11
CA SER A 389 13.17 5.82 25.24
C SER A 389 12.11 5.40 24.21
N MET A 390 11.50 4.23 24.36
CA MET A 390 10.09 4.05 23.99
C MET A 390 9.46 3.10 24.99
N THR A 391 9.19 3.61 26.20
CA THR A 391 8.08 3.08 26.98
C THR A 391 6.85 3.13 26.08
N LYS A 392 6.22 1.97 25.87
CA LYS A 392 4.93 1.82 25.20
C LYS A 392 4.03 2.98 25.69
N PRO A 393 3.57 3.91 24.83
CA PRO A 393 2.74 5.00 25.29
C PRO A 393 1.53 4.40 25.98
N ALA A 394 1.22 4.86 27.20
CA ALA A 394 -0.06 4.58 27.81
C ALA A 394 -1.16 4.97 26.81
N ALA A 395 -2.18 4.13 26.67
CA ALA A 395 -3.31 4.38 25.79
C ALA A 395 -3.88 5.78 26.08
N GLN A 396 -3.60 6.74 25.21
CA GLN A 396 -4.17 8.08 25.32
C GLN A 396 -5.59 8.04 24.76
N THR A 397 -6.51 8.62 25.53
CA THR A 397 -7.88 8.91 25.09
C THR A 397 -7.83 9.84 23.87
N PRO A 398 -8.63 9.60 22.82
CA PRO A 398 -8.61 10.45 21.63
C PRO A 398 -8.99 11.88 22.02
N THR A 399 -8.14 12.85 21.66
CA THR A 399 -8.57 14.22 21.48
C THR A 399 -9.60 14.23 20.36
N SER A 400 -10.70 14.99 20.53
CA SER A 400 -11.80 15.05 19.56
C SER A 400 -11.33 15.07 18.11
N LEU A 401 -11.70 14.03 17.34
CA LEU A 401 -11.43 13.91 15.90
C LEU A 401 -12.15 15.00 15.07
N SER A 402 -12.96 15.83 15.72
CA SER A 402 -13.80 16.87 15.11
C SER A 402 -13.07 17.91 14.27
N SER A 403 -11.77 18.11 14.50
CA SER A 403 -10.96 19.09 13.76
C SER A 403 -10.45 18.60 12.39
N LEU A 404 -10.60 17.31 12.08
CA LEU A 404 -10.21 16.72 10.78
C LEU A 404 -11.38 16.67 9.78
N TYR A 405 -12.58 17.08 10.21
CA TYR A 405 -13.78 17.07 9.40
C TYR A 405 -13.84 18.33 8.55
N ASP A 406 -13.59 18.17 7.25
CA ASP A 406 -13.84 19.23 6.28
C ASP A 406 -15.24 19.10 5.70
N ASN A 407 -16.02 20.16 5.86
CA ASN A 407 -17.33 20.35 5.25
C ASN A 407 -17.14 20.75 3.79
N GLY A 408 -17.02 19.75 2.91
CA GLY A 408 -17.31 19.86 1.48
C GLY A 408 -16.68 21.05 0.73
N ARG A 409 -15.55 20.81 0.07
CA ARG A 409 -15.33 21.35 -1.28
C ARG A 409 -15.13 20.19 -2.23
N GLY A 410 -16.20 19.94 -2.99
CA GLY A 410 -16.29 18.86 -3.97
C GLY A 410 -15.29 19.00 -5.11
N PHE A 411 -15.23 17.94 -5.93
CA PHE A 411 -14.61 17.98 -7.24
C PHE A 411 -15.15 19.19 -8.02
N PRO A 412 -14.36 19.86 -8.88
CA PRO A 412 -14.94 20.73 -9.89
C PRO A 412 -16.01 19.92 -10.64
N ALA A 413 -17.26 20.41 -10.61
CA ALA A 413 -18.44 19.75 -11.18
C ALA A 413 -18.26 19.34 -12.65
N SER A 414 -17.29 19.92 -13.34
CA SER A 414 -16.95 19.65 -14.74
C SER A 414 -16.34 18.27 -15.02
N PHE A 415 -15.97 17.47 -14.02
CA PHE A 415 -15.41 16.11 -14.25
C PHE A 415 -16.33 14.95 -13.87
N LEU A 416 -17.25 15.13 -12.91
CA LEU A 416 -18.31 14.14 -12.62
C LEU A 416 -19.57 14.39 -13.46
N VAL A 417 -19.70 15.57 -14.05
CA VAL A 417 -20.68 15.90 -15.09
C VAL A 417 -19.94 15.97 -16.43
N CYS A 418 -19.48 14.83 -16.93
CA CYS A 418 -19.23 14.74 -18.37
C CYS A 418 -20.59 14.92 -19.05
N ASN A 419 -20.79 16.06 -19.70
CA ASN A 419 -21.97 16.48 -20.48
C ASN A 419 -23.00 15.38 -20.77
N LYS A 420 -23.98 15.20 -19.86
CA LYS A 420 -25.30 14.64 -20.20
C LYS A 420 -26.22 15.73 -20.78
N GLN A 421 -25.71 16.53 -21.73
CA GLN A 421 -26.58 17.15 -22.71
C GLN A 421 -26.66 16.20 -23.89
N GLY A 422 -27.87 15.73 -24.17
CA GLY A 422 -28.16 14.65 -25.12
C GLY A 422 -27.40 14.79 -26.43
N SER A 423 -26.45 13.88 -26.65
CA SER A 423 -26.15 13.38 -27.97
C SER A 423 -26.38 11.88 -27.92
N HIS A 424 -27.43 11.45 -28.62
CA HIS A 424 -27.67 10.04 -28.89
C HIS A 424 -26.47 9.49 -29.67
N TYR A 425 -25.52 8.87 -28.97
CA TYR A 425 -24.51 8.02 -29.60
C TYR A 425 -25.00 6.58 -29.51
N SER A 426 -25.72 6.15 -30.55
CA SER A 426 -25.90 4.73 -30.86
C SER A 426 -24.59 4.21 -31.46
N ALA A 427 -23.61 3.89 -30.62
CA ALA A 427 -22.64 2.87 -30.98
C ALA A 427 -23.23 1.54 -30.54
N ASP A 428 -23.21 0.53 -31.41
CA ASP A 428 -23.63 -0.85 -31.10
C ASP A 428 -22.77 -1.42 -29.96
N ILE A 429 -23.14 -1.13 -28.70
CA ILE A 429 -22.51 -1.61 -27.46
C ILE A 429 -23.10 -2.97 -27.04
N ASN A 430 -24.14 -3.44 -27.73
CA ASN A 430 -24.89 -4.66 -27.40
C ASN A 430 -24.14 -5.99 -27.63
N SER A 431 -22.86 -5.97 -27.99
CA SER A 431 -22.08 -7.19 -28.26
C SER A 431 -20.80 -7.35 -27.43
N LEU A 432 -20.55 -6.52 -26.41
CA LEU A 432 -19.28 -6.53 -25.67
C LEU A 432 -19.48 -7.05 -24.23
N SER A 433 -18.93 -8.24 -23.96
CA SER A 433 -18.88 -8.83 -22.62
C SER A 433 -17.74 -8.20 -21.81
N TYR A 434 -18.06 -7.65 -20.64
CA TYR A 434 -17.08 -7.16 -19.67
C TYR A 434 -16.53 -8.32 -18.81
N PRO A 435 -15.24 -8.32 -18.45
CA PRO A 435 -14.70 -9.29 -17.50
C PRO A 435 -15.49 -9.23 -16.18
N LYS A 436 -15.78 -10.39 -15.58
CA LYS A 436 -16.33 -10.41 -14.21
C LYS A 436 -15.24 -9.96 -13.24
N ALA A 437 -15.52 -8.91 -12.46
CA ALA A 437 -14.61 -8.47 -11.41
C ALA A 437 -14.26 -9.65 -10.47
N PRO A 438 -12.98 -9.80 -10.07
CA PRO A 438 -12.57 -10.87 -9.17
C PRO A 438 -13.32 -10.77 -7.84
N PRO A 439 -13.58 -11.90 -7.16
CA PRO A 439 -14.32 -11.90 -5.90
C PRO A 439 -13.58 -11.06 -4.85
N GLN A 440 -14.25 -10.04 -4.32
CA GLN A 440 -13.73 -9.23 -3.24
C GLN A 440 -13.50 -10.10 -1.99
N GLN A 441 -12.36 -9.94 -1.32
CA GLN A 441 -12.01 -10.66 -0.09
C GLN A 441 -11.40 -9.69 0.93
N ILE A 442 -11.57 -10.00 2.21
CA ILE A 442 -10.83 -9.33 3.29
C ILE A 442 -9.38 -9.81 3.25
N PRO A 443 -8.38 -8.94 3.50
CA PRO A 443 -6.98 -9.36 3.58
C PRO A 443 -6.76 -10.54 4.53
N ARG A 444 -5.85 -11.45 4.15
CA ARG A 444 -5.48 -12.64 4.96
C ARG A 444 -5.01 -12.30 6.37
N LEU A 445 -4.54 -11.07 6.59
CA LEU A 445 -4.22 -10.51 7.90
C LEU A 445 -5.36 -10.69 8.91
N PHE A 446 -6.61 -10.61 8.47
CA PHE A 446 -7.79 -10.72 9.31
C PHE A 446 -8.33 -12.16 9.43
N SER A 447 -7.65 -13.17 8.87
CA SER A 447 -8.14 -14.56 8.90
C SER A 447 -8.46 -15.06 10.32
N PRO A 448 -7.63 -14.83 11.35
CA PRO A 448 -7.96 -15.25 12.72
C PRO A 448 -9.18 -14.54 13.29
N LEU A 449 -9.27 -13.21 13.10
CA LEU A 449 -10.43 -12.43 13.52
C LEU A 449 -11.72 -12.90 12.83
N LYS A 450 -11.66 -13.17 11.54
CA LYS A 450 -12.77 -13.70 10.76
C LYS A 450 -13.20 -15.09 11.23
N GLN A 451 -12.25 -15.97 11.55
CA GLN A 451 -12.54 -17.29 12.10
C GLN A 451 -13.21 -17.21 13.48
N ALA A 452 -12.76 -16.28 14.33
CA ALA A 452 -13.39 -16.03 15.62
C ALA A 452 -14.84 -15.54 15.47
N ILE A 453 -15.10 -14.59 14.55
CA ILE A 453 -16.47 -14.14 14.23
C ILE A 453 -17.32 -15.32 13.76
N LYS A 454 -16.83 -16.12 12.80
CA LYS A 454 -17.56 -17.27 12.27
C LYS A 454 -17.92 -18.28 13.36
N THR A 455 -16.99 -18.58 14.25
CA THR A 455 -17.21 -19.51 15.37
C THR A 455 -18.29 -19.01 16.32
N GLU A 456 -18.40 -17.69 16.52
CA GLU A 456 -19.45 -17.11 17.35
C GLU A 456 -20.81 -17.07 16.62
N LEU A 457 -20.83 -16.78 15.32
CA LEU A 457 -22.03 -16.89 14.47
C LEU A 457 -22.65 -18.29 14.54
N ASP A 458 -21.82 -19.33 14.46
CA ASP A 458 -22.27 -20.73 14.49
C ASP A 458 -22.87 -21.12 15.87
N LYS A 459 -22.50 -20.43 16.95
CA LYS A 459 -23.00 -20.67 18.31
C LYS A 459 -24.26 -19.89 18.64
N SER A 460 -24.41 -18.70 18.06
CA SER A 460 -25.55 -17.83 18.33
C SER A 460 -26.79 -18.29 17.57
N SER A 461 -27.71 -18.94 18.25
CA SER A 461 -29.10 -19.08 17.79
C SER A 461 -29.76 -17.71 17.79
N ILE A 462 -29.75 -17.03 16.63
CA ILE A 462 -30.50 -15.82 16.24
C ILE A 462 -30.89 -14.93 17.44
N LEU A 463 -29.98 -14.05 17.85
CA LEU A 463 -30.21 -13.03 18.88
C LEU A 463 -30.63 -11.71 18.23
N PHE A 464 -31.87 -11.62 17.77
CA PHE A 464 -32.57 -10.33 17.77
C PHE A 464 -33.88 -10.47 18.53
N ASN A 465 -33.97 -9.68 19.60
CA ASN A 465 -35.23 -9.46 20.31
C ASN A 465 -36.30 -9.00 19.31
N LYS A 466 -37.39 -9.78 19.22
CA LYS A 466 -38.61 -9.55 18.42
C LYS A 466 -39.40 -8.28 18.78
N GLN A 467 -38.75 -7.20 19.20
CA GLN A 467 -39.41 -5.99 19.73
C GLN A 467 -39.30 -4.74 18.84
N THR A 468 -38.93 -4.88 17.57
CA THR A 468 -39.06 -3.77 16.60
C THR A 468 -39.91 -4.21 15.42
N SER A 469 -41.02 -3.50 15.17
CA SER A 469 -41.95 -3.75 14.06
C SER A 469 -41.41 -3.30 12.68
N LYS A 470 -40.08 -3.15 12.55
CA LYS A 470 -39.41 -2.58 11.38
C LYS A 470 -38.55 -3.68 10.76
N ASP A 471 -38.66 -3.89 9.44
CA ASP A 471 -37.86 -4.88 8.71
C ASP A 471 -36.39 -4.42 8.66
N LEU A 472 -35.61 -4.83 9.66
CA LEU A 472 -34.17 -4.56 9.75
C LEU A 472 -33.43 -5.26 8.60
N PHE A 473 -32.49 -4.59 7.95
CA PHE A 473 -31.66 -5.23 6.91
C PHE A 473 -30.48 -6.03 7.48
N ILE A 474 -30.13 -5.79 8.73
CA ILE A 474 -29.09 -6.53 9.47
C ILE A 474 -29.69 -7.64 10.32
N GLU A 475 -29.11 -8.84 10.22
CA GLU A 475 -29.48 -10.02 11.00
C GLU A 475 -28.60 -10.24 12.23
N GLN A 476 -27.36 -9.77 12.21
CA GLN A 476 -26.43 -9.90 13.34
C GLN A 476 -25.30 -8.89 13.22
N VAL A 477 -24.75 -8.46 14.35
CA VAL A 477 -23.47 -7.76 14.42
C VAL A 477 -22.53 -8.48 15.38
N LEU A 478 -21.28 -8.65 14.96
CA LEU A 478 -20.20 -9.19 15.77
C LEU A 478 -18.94 -8.39 15.52
N GLY A 479 -18.16 -8.14 16.57
CA GLY A 479 -16.87 -7.50 16.47
C GLY A 479 -15.81 -8.26 17.22
N CYS A 480 -14.58 -8.21 16.72
CA CYS A 480 -13.43 -8.71 17.44
C CYS A 480 -12.22 -7.84 17.15
N TYR A 481 -11.26 -7.91 18.07
CA TYR A 481 -9.98 -7.23 17.91
C TYR A 481 -8.86 -8.08 18.49
N ASP A 482 -7.65 -7.87 18.00
CA ASP A 482 -6.42 -8.33 18.63
C ASP A 482 -5.55 -7.12 19.00
N LYS A 483 -4.25 -7.33 19.25
CA LYS A 483 -3.33 -6.25 19.60
C LYS A 483 -3.14 -5.18 18.52
N ASP A 484 -3.32 -5.53 17.25
CA ASP A 484 -2.97 -4.69 16.09
C ASP A 484 -4.16 -4.45 15.15
N HIS A 485 -5.26 -5.18 15.29
CA HIS A 485 -6.34 -5.23 14.30
C HIS A 485 -7.71 -5.15 14.95
N PHE A 486 -8.64 -4.49 14.27
CA PHE A 486 -10.06 -4.47 14.62
C PHE A 486 -10.88 -4.88 13.41
N LEU A 487 -11.89 -5.73 13.63
CA LEU A 487 -12.81 -6.22 12.61
C LEU A 487 -14.25 -6.21 13.16
N LEU A 488 -15.15 -5.56 12.44
CA LEU A 488 -16.58 -5.53 12.70
C LEU A 488 -17.31 -6.14 11.50
N CYS A 489 -18.25 -7.03 11.76
CA CYS A 489 -19.02 -7.76 10.76
C CYS A 489 -20.51 -7.59 11.01
N PHE A 490 -21.26 -7.22 9.98
CA PHE A 490 -22.71 -7.22 9.97
C PHE A 490 -23.21 -8.29 9.01
N SER A 491 -24.01 -9.24 9.51
CA SER A 491 -24.75 -10.18 8.66
C SER A 491 -25.95 -9.47 8.05
N VAL A 492 -26.10 -9.55 6.74
CA VAL A 492 -27.09 -8.79 5.94
C VAL A 492 -28.08 -9.77 5.34
N LYS A 493 -29.39 -9.47 5.42
CA LYS A 493 -30.39 -10.29 4.72
C LYS A 493 -30.18 -10.18 3.20
N ASN A 494 -30.23 -11.32 2.51
CA ASN A 494 -29.99 -11.41 1.06
C ASN A 494 -30.77 -10.39 0.21
N GLN A 495 -32.02 -10.10 0.59
CA GLN A 495 -32.89 -9.14 -0.11
C GLN A 495 -32.35 -7.71 -0.14
N HIS A 496 -31.43 -7.35 0.76
CA HIS A 496 -30.84 -6.01 0.84
C HIS A 496 -29.40 -5.94 0.30
N ALA A 497 -28.85 -7.03 -0.25
CA ALA A 497 -27.45 -7.09 -0.70
C ALA A 497 -27.09 -5.97 -1.69
N VAL A 498 -27.97 -5.64 -2.64
CA VAL A 498 -27.78 -4.54 -3.61
C VAL A 498 -27.68 -3.19 -2.89
N LYS A 499 -28.61 -2.89 -1.98
CA LYS A 499 -28.64 -1.64 -1.22
C LYS A 499 -27.42 -1.50 -0.32
N VAL A 500 -27.00 -2.59 0.33
CA VAL A 500 -25.81 -2.59 1.20
C VAL A 500 -24.51 -2.50 0.40
N THR A 501 -24.48 -2.97 -0.84
CA THR A 501 -23.34 -2.75 -1.73
C THR A 501 -23.14 -1.26 -1.99
N VAL A 502 -24.20 -0.54 -2.39
CA VAL A 502 -24.16 0.93 -2.57
C VAL A 502 -23.77 1.64 -1.28
N LEU A 503 -24.37 1.24 -0.14
CA LEU A 503 -24.01 1.78 1.18
C LEU A 503 -22.51 1.60 1.45
N SER A 504 -21.94 0.42 1.18
CA SER A 504 -20.54 0.13 1.45
C SER A 504 -19.57 1.06 0.71
N TYR A 505 -19.86 1.42 -0.55
CA TYR A 505 -19.06 2.42 -1.30
C TYR A 505 -19.13 3.81 -0.66
N LEU A 506 -20.33 4.24 -0.23
CA LEU A 506 -20.51 5.53 0.45
C LEU A 506 -19.80 5.57 1.81
N LEU A 507 -19.85 4.48 2.57
CA LEU A 507 -19.16 4.34 3.84
C LEU A 507 -17.63 4.36 3.62
N ALA A 508 -17.12 3.60 2.64
CA ALA A 508 -15.69 3.52 2.34
C ALA A 508 -15.09 4.84 1.83
N GLY A 509 -15.86 5.64 1.09
CA GLY A 509 -15.43 6.96 0.59
C GLY A 509 -15.54 8.10 1.60
N SER A 510 -16.09 7.85 2.80
CA SER A 510 -16.37 8.86 3.79
C SER A 510 -15.13 9.23 4.60
N SER A 511 -14.75 10.51 4.58
CA SER A 511 -13.65 11.04 5.41
C SER A 511 -13.92 10.85 6.92
N GLN A 512 -15.18 10.83 7.34
CA GLN A 512 -15.59 10.60 8.73
C GLN A 512 -15.17 9.21 9.22
N LEU A 513 -15.36 8.19 8.38
CA LEU A 513 -14.99 6.81 8.71
C LEU A 513 -13.51 6.53 8.46
N LEU A 514 -12.90 7.23 7.51
CA LEU A 514 -11.46 7.17 7.23
C LEU A 514 -10.62 7.99 8.23
N ALA A 515 -11.23 8.79 9.10
CA ALA A 515 -10.52 9.69 10.01
C ALA A 515 -9.38 9.02 10.80
N PRO A 516 -9.50 7.78 11.32
CA PRO A 516 -8.38 7.11 11.96
C PRO A 516 -7.15 6.93 11.05
N ARG A 517 -7.38 6.54 9.79
CA ARG A 517 -6.32 6.37 8.78
C ARG A 517 -5.72 7.72 8.38
N LEU A 518 -6.54 8.76 8.23
CA LEU A 518 -6.08 10.10 7.89
C LEU A 518 -5.29 10.75 9.02
N ALA A 519 -5.58 10.38 10.27
CA ALA A 519 -4.89 10.84 11.48
C ALA A 519 -3.66 9.99 11.87
N GLY A 520 -3.30 8.99 11.08
CA GLY A 520 -2.17 8.09 11.37
C GLY A 520 -2.37 7.20 12.59
N LEU A 521 -3.62 6.93 13.00
CA LEU A 521 -3.95 6.03 14.11
C LEU A 521 -3.93 4.56 13.69
N CYS A 522 -3.98 4.29 12.40
CA CYS A 522 -3.87 2.97 11.80
C CYS A 522 -3.21 3.06 10.42
N TYR A 523 -2.67 1.95 9.94
CA TYR A 523 -2.11 1.84 8.59
C TYR A 523 -3.20 1.78 7.51
N ALA A 524 -4.31 1.12 7.79
CA ALA A 524 -5.44 1.02 6.88
C ALA A 524 -6.77 1.05 7.63
N THR A 525 -7.77 1.65 7.00
CA THR A 525 -9.20 1.54 7.34
C THR A 525 -9.94 1.21 6.06
N ASP A 526 -10.86 0.25 6.09
CA ASP A 526 -11.62 -0.13 4.91
C ASP A 526 -12.99 -0.67 5.29
N ILE A 527 -13.94 -0.51 4.38
CA ILE A 527 -15.34 -0.90 4.54
C ILE A 527 -15.79 -1.60 3.25
N ARG A 528 -16.20 -2.86 3.35
CA ARG A 528 -16.53 -3.66 2.16
C ARG A 528 -17.68 -4.61 2.42
N PHE A 529 -18.57 -4.73 1.45
CA PHE A 529 -19.62 -5.73 1.45
C PHE A 529 -19.21 -6.96 0.62
N LEU A 530 -19.17 -8.13 1.24
CA LEU A 530 -18.87 -9.39 0.56
C LEU A 530 -20.18 -10.11 0.20
N LYS A 531 -20.60 -9.99 -1.06
CA LYS A 531 -21.83 -10.60 -1.58
C LYS A 531 -21.88 -12.13 -1.37
N GLY A 532 -20.76 -12.82 -1.49
CA GLY A 532 -20.69 -14.27 -1.26
C GLY A 532 -20.94 -14.70 0.19
N GLU A 533 -20.77 -13.79 1.14
CA GLU A 533 -20.95 -14.04 2.58
C GLU A 533 -22.15 -13.28 3.14
N ASN A 534 -22.82 -12.46 2.30
CA ASN A 534 -23.83 -11.49 2.70
C ASN A 534 -23.45 -10.72 3.97
N ALA A 535 -22.19 -10.25 4.00
CA ALA A 535 -21.62 -9.62 5.17
C ALA A 535 -20.95 -8.29 4.84
N LEU A 536 -21.29 -7.26 5.60
CA LEU A 536 -20.61 -5.95 5.57
C LEU A 536 -19.51 -5.94 6.63
N TYR A 537 -18.28 -5.64 6.20
CA TYR A 537 -17.12 -5.57 7.07
C TYR A 537 -16.62 -4.13 7.21
N ILE A 538 -16.21 -3.77 8.42
CA ILE A 538 -15.46 -2.55 8.73
C ILE A 538 -14.22 -3.00 9.49
N TYR A 539 -13.03 -2.63 9.01
CA TYR A 539 -11.79 -3.06 9.67
C TYR A 539 -10.70 -2.00 9.66
N THR A 540 -9.78 -2.16 10.61
CA THR A 540 -8.55 -1.37 10.69
C THR A 540 -7.35 -2.28 10.89
N ALA A 541 -6.24 -1.98 10.22
CA ALA A 541 -4.98 -2.73 10.30
C ALA A 541 -3.87 -1.88 10.92
N PHE A 542 -3.01 -2.52 11.71
CA PHE A 542 -1.95 -1.88 12.51
C PHE A 542 -2.49 -0.66 13.26
N ASP A 543 -3.53 -0.87 14.05
CA ASP A 543 -4.25 0.16 14.79
C ASP A 543 -3.62 0.40 16.17
N ILE A 544 -3.52 1.66 16.61
CA ILE A 544 -2.91 2.00 17.92
C ILE A 544 -3.79 1.55 19.08
N ASN A 545 -5.10 1.52 18.87
CA ASN A 545 -6.07 1.24 19.92
C ASN A 545 -7.30 0.51 19.36
N PRO A 546 -7.11 -0.72 18.82
CA PRO A 546 -8.18 -1.46 18.15
C PRO A 546 -9.37 -1.74 19.07
N GLN A 547 -9.14 -1.96 20.37
CA GLN A 547 -10.18 -2.15 21.39
C GLN A 547 -11.17 -0.98 21.49
N ASN A 548 -10.75 0.25 21.18
CA ASN A 548 -11.60 1.44 21.25
C ASN A 548 -12.13 1.87 19.87
N ARG A 549 -11.83 1.12 18.81
CA ARG A 549 -12.17 1.53 17.43
C ARG A 549 -13.66 1.60 17.18
N ILE A 550 -14.47 0.83 17.93
CA ILE A 550 -15.93 0.87 17.80
C ILE A 550 -16.51 2.27 18.07
N SER A 551 -15.94 3.02 19.03
CA SER A 551 -16.41 4.37 19.35
C SER A 551 -16.19 5.31 18.16
N SER A 552 -15.02 5.25 17.51
CA SER A 552 -14.76 6.04 16.30
C SER A 552 -15.64 5.63 15.12
N VAL A 553 -15.96 4.33 14.97
CA VAL A 553 -16.91 3.86 13.95
C VAL A 553 -18.31 4.42 14.20
N LEU A 554 -18.78 4.41 15.46
CA LEU A 554 -20.06 5.01 15.84
C LEU A 554 -20.13 6.50 15.57
N GLU A 555 -19.07 7.24 15.91
CA GLU A 555 -18.95 8.68 15.64
C GLU A 555 -18.96 8.96 14.13
N GLY A 556 -18.18 8.20 13.36
CA GLY A 556 -18.10 8.35 11.91
C GLY A 556 -19.42 8.04 11.20
N LEU A 557 -20.11 6.96 11.62
CA LEU A 557 -21.44 6.61 11.11
C LEU A 557 -22.48 7.70 11.47
N THR A 558 -22.48 8.17 12.72
CA THR A 558 -23.44 9.20 13.16
C THR A 558 -23.21 10.52 12.40
N SER A 559 -21.96 10.90 12.17
CA SER A 559 -21.60 12.11 11.42
C SER A 559 -21.99 11.99 9.95
N LEU A 560 -21.68 10.85 9.32
CA LEU A 560 -22.06 10.58 7.92
C LEU A 560 -23.58 10.52 7.72
N GLN A 561 -24.33 10.02 8.70
CA GLN A 561 -25.80 10.03 8.66
C GLN A 561 -26.35 11.46 8.51
N GLN A 562 -25.71 12.44 9.13
CA GLN A 562 -26.14 13.84 9.11
C GLN A 562 -25.60 14.61 7.89
N ASP A 563 -24.53 14.12 7.26
CA ASP A 563 -23.89 14.72 6.08
C ASP A 563 -24.71 14.50 4.80
N THR A 564 -25.81 15.23 4.70
CA THR A 564 -26.75 15.15 3.57
C THR A 564 -26.09 15.60 2.26
N ASP A 565 -25.13 16.52 2.31
CA ASP A 565 -24.46 17.05 1.12
C ASP A 565 -23.53 16.00 0.50
N TYR A 566 -22.73 15.30 1.32
CA TYR A 566 -21.94 14.16 0.86
C TYR A 566 -22.84 13.09 0.23
N LEU A 567 -23.92 12.69 0.91
CA LEU A 567 -24.81 11.64 0.43
C LEU A 567 -25.50 12.03 -0.88
N LYS A 568 -26.00 13.27 -1.01
CA LYS A 568 -26.57 13.77 -2.27
C LYS A 568 -25.55 13.78 -3.39
N HIS A 569 -24.33 14.19 -3.11
CA HIS A 569 -23.29 14.37 -4.11
C HIS A 569 -22.77 13.02 -4.65
N TYR A 570 -22.63 12.00 -3.79
CA TYR A 570 -21.94 10.75 -4.16
C TYR A 570 -22.84 9.53 -4.33
N LEU A 571 -24.13 9.59 -3.96
CA LEU A 571 -25.05 8.47 -4.16
C LEU A 571 -25.15 8.03 -5.61
N LEU A 572 -25.13 8.98 -6.57
CA LEU A 572 -25.18 8.64 -7.98
C LEU A 572 -23.92 7.87 -8.42
N SER A 573 -22.73 8.31 -7.99
CA SER A 573 -21.47 7.60 -8.28
C SER A 573 -21.46 6.20 -7.68
N ALA A 574 -21.96 6.03 -6.45
CA ALA A 574 -22.06 4.71 -5.82
C ALA A 574 -23.02 3.75 -6.59
N LYS A 575 -24.14 4.27 -7.11
CA LYS A 575 -25.05 3.49 -7.97
C LYS A 575 -24.41 3.14 -9.32
N ASP A 576 -23.73 4.10 -9.92
CA ASP A 576 -23.03 3.92 -11.19
C ASP A 576 -21.92 2.86 -11.10
N LYS A 577 -21.11 2.90 -10.03
CA LYS A 577 -20.13 1.86 -9.73
C LYS A 577 -20.76 0.47 -9.61
N LEU A 578 -21.90 0.35 -8.92
CA LEU A 578 -22.59 -0.93 -8.81
C LEU A 578 -23.10 -1.43 -10.17
N ALA A 579 -23.70 -0.54 -10.98
CA ALA A 579 -24.19 -0.91 -12.31
C ALA A 579 -23.05 -1.42 -13.21
N LYS A 580 -21.88 -0.76 -13.14
CA LYS A 580 -20.64 -1.19 -13.79
C LYS A 580 -20.16 -2.56 -13.33
N GLU A 581 -20.30 -2.89 -12.04
CA GLU A 581 -19.92 -4.22 -11.52
C GLU A 581 -20.93 -5.34 -11.90
N LEU A 582 -22.18 -5.01 -12.20
CA LEU A 582 -23.25 -5.98 -12.52
C LEU A 582 -23.35 -6.36 -14.01
N VAL A 583 -22.57 -5.73 -14.90
CA VAL A 583 -22.49 -6.03 -16.36
C VAL A 583 -23.81 -5.80 -17.14
N SER A 584 -24.77 -5.02 -16.63
CA SER A 584 -25.95 -4.58 -17.40
C SER A 584 -25.92 -3.06 -17.60
N THR A 585 -25.72 -2.63 -18.85
CA THR A 585 -25.55 -1.21 -19.24
C THR A 585 -26.81 -0.35 -19.16
N HIS A 586 -27.91 -0.78 -18.52
CA HIS A 586 -29.19 -0.04 -18.56
C HIS A 586 -29.99 0.03 -17.25
N GLU A 587 -29.37 -0.12 -16.08
CA GLU A 587 -30.11 -0.20 -14.81
C GLU A 587 -29.60 0.71 -13.68
N THR A 588 -28.95 1.85 -13.99
CA THR A 588 -28.66 2.84 -12.94
C THR A 588 -29.92 3.50 -12.37
N ASP A 589 -31.00 3.56 -13.16
CA ASP A 589 -32.33 4.02 -12.74
C ASP A 589 -33.18 2.94 -12.03
N SER A 590 -32.74 1.66 -12.00
CA SER A 590 -33.51 0.57 -11.35
C SER A 590 -33.20 0.39 -9.86
N ILE A 591 -32.10 0.98 -9.35
CA ILE A 591 -31.76 0.94 -7.93
C ILE A 591 -32.52 2.06 -7.21
N ASP A 592 -33.76 1.75 -6.80
CA ASP A 592 -34.59 2.62 -5.96
C ASP A 592 -33.99 2.77 -4.56
N LEU A 593 -33.18 3.81 -4.41
CA LEU A 593 -32.48 4.16 -3.19
C LEU A 593 -32.32 5.69 -3.14
N SER A 594 -32.96 6.32 -2.18
CA SER A 594 -32.85 7.75 -1.90
C SER A 594 -31.77 8.02 -0.85
N VAL A 595 -31.41 9.29 -0.69
CA VAL A 595 -30.55 9.73 0.43
C VAL A 595 -31.19 9.40 1.78
N SER A 596 -32.52 9.53 1.89
CA SER A 596 -33.24 9.18 3.11
C SER A 596 -33.13 7.69 3.45
N ASP A 597 -33.14 6.81 2.44
CA ASP A 597 -32.96 5.38 2.65
C ASP A 597 -31.57 5.08 3.18
N ILE A 598 -30.52 5.70 2.61
CA ILE A 598 -29.15 5.56 3.12
C ILE A 598 -29.04 6.07 4.56
N GLN A 599 -29.65 7.22 4.88
CA GLN A 599 -29.61 7.76 6.24
C GLN A 599 -30.30 6.82 7.24
N GLU A 600 -31.43 6.23 6.89
CA GLU A 600 -32.10 5.23 7.73
C GLU A 600 -31.29 3.93 7.84
N MET A 601 -30.61 3.51 6.77
CA MET A 601 -29.71 2.35 6.84
C MET A 601 -28.52 2.60 7.79
N ILE A 602 -27.89 3.77 7.71
CA ILE A 602 -26.78 4.15 8.62
C ILE A 602 -27.29 4.24 10.06
N LYS A 603 -28.49 4.81 10.28
CA LYS A 603 -29.14 4.86 11.59
C LYS A 603 -29.32 3.49 12.20
N GLU A 604 -29.75 2.52 11.40
CA GLU A 604 -29.90 1.13 11.83
C GLU A 604 -28.55 0.54 12.25
N LEU A 605 -27.47 0.74 11.47
CA LEU A 605 -26.12 0.31 11.87
C LEU A 605 -25.73 0.90 13.23
N VAL A 606 -25.95 2.19 13.44
CA VAL A 606 -25.63 2.89 14.71
C VAL A 606 -26.42 2.30 15.89
N ILE A 607 -27.73 2.08 15.72
CA ILE A 607 -28.59 1.52 16.77
C ILE A 607 -28.15 0.08 17.09
N ILE A 608 -27.88 -0.72 16.07
CA ILE A 608 -27.47 -2.12 16.25
C ILE A 608 -26.14 -2.23 16.97
N ILE A 609 -25.15 -1.41 16.61
CA ILE A 609 -23.87 -1.37 17.33
C ILE A 609 -24.10 -0.99 18.80
N LYS A 610 -24.87 0.08 19.08
CA LYS A 610 -25.12 0.55 20.46
C LYS A 610 -25.79 -0.51 21.34
N ASN A 611 -26.71 -1.28 20.77
CA ASN A 611 -27.43 -2.33 21.49
C ASN A 611 -26.62 -3.62 21.67
N ASN A 612 -25.52 -3.79 20.93
CA ASN A 612 -24.73 -5.02 20.89
C ASN A 612 -23.24 -4.79 21.19
N THR A 613 -22.89 -3.73 21.91
CA THR A 613 -21.49 -3.44 22.28
C THR A 613 -20.84 -4.59 23.06
N THR A 614 -21.62 -5.38 23.81
CA THR A 614 -21.16 -6.60 24.50
C THR A 614 -20.72 -7.73 23.57
N ASN A 615 -21.10 -7.67 22.28
CA ASN A 615 -20.72 -8.67 21.27
C ASN A 615 -19.37 -8.38 20.62
N ILE A 616 -18.66 -7.35 21.11
CA ILE A 616 -17.32 -6.99 20.66
C ILE A 616 -16.32 -7.51 21.68
N LYS A 617 -15.54 -8.52 21.30
CA LYS A 617 -14.64 -9.25 22.22
C LYS A 617 -13.19 -9.15 21.77
N GLY A 618 -12.28 -8.95 22.72
CA GLY A 618 -10.84 -9.05 22.47
C GLY A 618 -10.42 -10.51 22.34
N LEU A 619 -9.55 -10.81 21.37
CA LEU A 619 -8.83 -12.09 21.30
C LEU A 619 -7.60 -12.03 22.21
N HIS A 620 -7.44 -13.07 23.05
CA HIS A 620 -6.22 -13.26 23.81
C HIS A 620 -5.13 -13.88 22.92
N ASP A 621 -3.90 -13.35 23.01
CA ASP A 621 -2.77 -13.54 22.09
C ASP A 621 -2.71 -14.92 21.42
N THR A 622 -3.12 -14.97 20.15
CA THR A 622 -2.95 -16.14 19.29
C THR A 622 -2.16 -15.78 18.03
N ALA A 623 -0.93 -16.30 18.02
CA ALA A 623 -0.05 -16.62 16.89
C ALA A 623 0.59 -15.49 16.04
N ILE A 624 1.93 -15.55 16.05
CA ILE A 624 2.90 -14.81 15.24
C ILE A 624 2.68 -15.10 13.75
N TYR A 625 2.43 -14.05 12.97
CA TYR A 625 2.13 -14.17 11.54
C TYR A 625 3.38 -14.25 10.65
N ASN A 626 3.37 -15.20 9.72
CA ASN A 626 4.33 -15.28 8.61
C ASN A 626 3.78 -14.50 7.39
N HIS A 627 4.30 -13.29 7.18
CA HIS A 627 3.93 -12.43 6.06
C HIS A 627 4.97 -12.49 4.95
N ARG A 628 4.62 -13.13 3.83
CA ARG A 628 5.23 -12.84 2.52
C ARG A 628 4.20 -12.08 1.69
N SER A 629 4.64 -10.94 1.15
CA SER A 629 3.90 -10.00 0.29
C SER A 629 2.71 -9.28 0.95
N TYR A 630 3.00 -8.16 1.61
CA TYR A 630 2.07 -7.03 1.67
C TYR A 630 2.29 -6.19 0.42
N THR A 631 1.56 -6.51 -0.63
CA THR A 631 1.32 -5.60 -1.75
C THR A 631 -0.18 -5.67 -1.97
N THR A 632 -0.82 -4.53 -1.81
CA THR A 632 -2.25 -4.28 -1.94
C THR A 632 -2.81 -4.66 -3.31
#